data_AF-A0A7J8VCQ3-F1
#
_entry.id   AF-A0A7J8VCQ3-F1
#
_cell.length_a   1.000
_cell.length_b   1.000
_cell.length_c   1.000
_cell.angle_alpha   90.00
_cell.angle_beta   90.00
_cell.angle_gamma   90.00
#
_symmetry.space_group_name_H-M   'P 1'
#
loop_
_entity.id
_entity.type
_entity.pdbx_description
1 polymer ?
#
loop_
_entity_poly.entity_id
_entity_poly.type
_entity_poly.pdbx_seq_one_letter_code
_entity_poly.pdbx_strand_id
1 'polypeptide(L)'
;MLVKFHHLNLQIYWLILTIVNRCKRALAEISVKAVLSVADLERKDVNLDLIKVEGKVGGKLEDTELIYGITVDKDMSHPQMPKQIEDAKIAILTCPFEPPKPKTKHKVDIDTVEKFQTLRQQEQKYFGDMVQKCKDVGATLVICQWGFDDEANHLLMHQNLPAVRWVGGVELELIAIATGGRIVPRFQELTPEKLGRAGLVREKSFGTTKDKMLYIEHCANSRAVTIFIRGGNKMMIEETKRSIHDALCVARNLIRNNFIVYGGGAAEISCSVAVEAAADKYPGVEQYAIRAFADALDAVPVALAENSGLQPIETLSAVKSQQIKENNPHFGIDCNDVGTNDMCKQNVFETLIGKQQQILLATQVVKMILKIDDVISPSDY
;
A
#
# COMPACT_ATOMS: atom_id res chain seq x y z
N MET A 1 7.67 -18.96 17.75
CA MET A 1 7.50 -17.61 17.14
C MET A 1 8.63 -17.29 16.16
N LEU A 2 9.90 -17.48 16.48
CA LEU A 2 11.03 -17.28 15.54
C LEU A 2 11.00 -18.20 14.30
N VAL A 3 10.55 -19.46 14.43
CA VAL A 3 10.33 -20.36 13.28
C VAL A 3 9.16 -19.89 12.39
N LYS A 4 8.13 -19.26 12.99
CA LYS A 4 7.01 -18.63 12.25
C LYS A 4 7.47 -17.37 11.49
N PHE A 5 8.48 -16.64 12.01
CA PHE A 5 9.13 -15.53 11.32
C PHE A 5 9.93 -15.97 10.11
N HIS A 6 10.59 -17.14 10.18
CA HIS A 6 11.31 -17.67 9.03
C HIS A 6 10.36 -18.07 7.90
N HIS A 7 9.23 -18.71 8.21
CA HIS A 7 8.20 -19.06 7.24
C HIS A 7 7.45 -17.85 6.65
N LEU A 8 7.21 -16.78 7.44
CA LEU A 8 6.63 -15.54 6.92
C LEU A 8 7.58 -14.82 5.95
N ASN A 9 8.87 -14.80 6.28
CA ASN A 9 9.89 -14.30 5.37
C ASN A 9 9.90 -15.10 4.07
N LEU A 10 9.78 -16.44 4.15
CA LEU A 10 9.79 -17.37 3.00
C LEU A 10 8.56 -17.26 2.08
N GLN A 11 7.36 -16.99 2.61
CA GLN A 11 6.13 -16.84 1.80
C GLN A 11 6.15 -15.66 0.84
N ILE A 12 6.87 -14.60 1.17
CA ILE A 12 6.94 -13.41 0.31
C ILE A 12 8.00 -13.56 -0.80
N TYR A 13 8.83 -14.62 -0.77
CA TYR A 13 9.86 -14.82 -1.80
C TYR A 13 9.31 -15.07 -3.20
N TRP A 14 8.05 -15.51 -3.32
CA TRP A 14 7.49 -16.00 -4.59
C TRP A 14 6.58 -15.03 -5.34
N LEU A 15 6.04 -13.98 -4.69
CA LEU A 15 5.18 -12.99 -5.37
C LEU A 15 5.92 -11.80 -5.97
N ILE A 16 7.25 -11.73 -5.80
CA ILE A 16 8.06 -10.66 -6.37
C ILE A 16 8.53 -11.11 -7.76
N LEU A 17 7.71 -10.86 -8.78
CA LEU A 17 8.00 -11.23 -10.17
C LEU A 17 9.15 -10.40 -10.77
N THR A 18 10.09 -11.14 -11.37
CA THR A 18 11.17 -10.85 -12.35
C THR A 18 12.07 -9.61 -12.16
N ILE A 19 11.54 -8.41 -11.92
CA ILE A 19 12.35 -7.18 -11.90
C ILE A 19 13.10 -6.99 -10.56
N VAL A 20 12.48 -7.47 -9.48
CA VAL A 20 12.89 -7.17 -8.11
C VAL A 20 13.62 -8.36 -7.44
N ASN A 21 13.83 -9.45 -8.18
CA ASN A 21 14.45 -10.69 -7.69
C ASN A 21 15.80 -10.45 -6.97
N ARG A 22 16.58 -9.45 -7.43
CA ARG A 22 17.86 -9.09 -6.82
C ARG A 22 17.73 -8.58 -5.37
N CYS A 23 16.63 -7.90 -5.03
CA CYS A 23 16.39 -7.28 -3.72
C CYS A 23 15.22 -7.89 -2.95
N LYS A 24 14.75 -9.08 -3.36
CA LYS A 24 13.55 -9.73 -2.80
C LYS A 24 13.56 -9.83 -1.27
N ARG A 25 14.72 -10.14 -0.68
CA ARG A 25 14.84 -10.34 0.77
C ARG A 25 14.60 -9.05 1.56
N ALA A 26 15.23 -7.96 1.14
CA ALA A 26 15.07 -6.67 1.82
C ALA A 26 13.62 -6.19 1.76
N LEU A 27 12.98 -6.31 0.60
CA LEU A 27 11.58 -5.89 0.41
C LEU A 27 10.59 -6.81 1.11
N ALA A 28 10.86 -8.12 1.18
CA ALA A 28 10.06 -9.05 1.96
C ALA A 28 10.10 -8.68 3.45
N GLU A 29 11.30 -8.46 4.00
CA GLU A 29 11.46 -8.07 5.40
C GLU A 29 10.79 -6.72 5.71
N ILE A 30 10.88 -5.74 4.79
CA ILE A 30 10.18 -4.44 4.90
C ILE A 30 8.66 -4.63 4.90
N SER A 31 8.13 -5.43 3.97
CA SER A 31 6.68 -5.67 3.85
C SER A 31 6.12 -6.34 5.09
N VAL A 32 6.83 -7.35 5.64
CA VAL A 32 6.44 -8.00 6.90
C VAL A 32 6.44 -7.01 8.06
N LYS A 33 7.51 -6.21 8.20
CA LYS A 33 7.61 -5.20 9.27
C LYS A 33 6.50 -4.14 9.16
N ALA A 34 6.18 -3.70 7.94
CA ALA A 34 5.10 -2.75 7.70
C ALA A 34 3.75 -3.31 8.17
N VAL A 35 3.42 -4.54 7.74
CA VAL A 35 2.16 -5.19 8.12
C VAL A 35 2.09 -5.42 9.63
N LEU A 36 3.16 -5.89 10.27
CA LEU A 36 3.20 -6.13 11.71
C LEU A 36 3.03 -4.84 12.54
N SER A 37 3.46 -3.70 12.01
CA SER A 37 3.32 -2.40 12.69
C SER A 37 1.88 -1.90 12.71
N VAL A 38 1.10 -2.28 11.70
CA VAL A 38 -0.30 -1.87 11.51
C VAL A 38 -1.29 -2.92 12.03
N ALA A 39 -0.85 -4.18 12.10
CA ALA A 39 -1.70 -5.32 12.45
C ALA A 39 -2.31 -5.18 13.84
N ASP A 40 -3.62 -5.34 13.91
CA ASP A 40 -4.33 -5.52 15.16
C ASP A 40 -4.44 -7.03 15.45
N LEU A 41 -3.60 -7.51 16.38
CA LEU A 41 -3.50 -8.93 16.70
C LEU A 41 -4.75 -9.48 17.39
N GLU A 42 -5.51 -8.64 18.09
CA GLU A 42 -6.74 -9.05 18.76
C GLU A 42 -7.84 -9.31 17.73
N ARG A 43 -7.99 -8.38 16.78
CA ARG A 43 -8.97 -8.50 15.69
C ARG A 43 -8.51 -9.43 14.55
N LYS A 44 -7.22 -9.75 14.49
CA LYS A 44 -6.58 -10.48 13.38
C LYS A 44 -6.89 -9.84 12.03
N ASP A 45 -6.89 -8.51 11.97
CA ASP A 45 -7.11 -7.77 10.73
C ASP A 45 -6.04 -6.71 10.53
N VAL A 46 -5.80 -6.39 9.27
CA VAL A 46 -4.83 -5.38 8.85
C VAL A 46 -5.56 -4.46 7.91
N ASN A 47 -5.59 -3.17 8.26
CA ASN A 47 -6.05 -2.16 7.32
C ASN A 47 -4.88 -1.73 6.43
N LEU A 48 -4.95 -2.09 5.15
CA LEU A 48 -3.92 -1.73 4.17
C LEU A 48 -3.90 -0.24 3.87
N ASP A 49 -4.99 0.49 4.10
CA ASP A 49 -5.06 1.94 3.87
C ASP A 49 -4.10 2.72 4.78
N LEU A 50 -3.70 2.14 5.92
CA LEU A 50 -2.73 2.73 6.85
C LEU A 50 -1.28 2.54 6.39
N ILE A 51 -1.04 1.72 5.37
CA ILE A 51 0.28 1.48 4.78
C ILE A 51 0.36 2.28 3.48
N LYS A 52 1.09 3.40 3.51
CA LYS A 52 1.34 4.19 2.30
C LYS A 52 2.52 3.59 1.54
N VAL A 53 2.36 3.31 0.25
CA VAL A 53 3.46 2.88 -0.61
C VAL A 53 3.79 4.02 -1.57
N GLU A 54 4.87 4.74 -1.26
CA GLU A 54 5.29 5.91 -2.03
C GLU A 54 6.55 5.58 -2.82
N GLY A 55 6.64 6.06 -4.07
CA GLY A 55 7.77 5.73 -4.94
C GLY A 55 8.29 6.93 -5.69
N LYS A 56 9.60 7.16 -5.59
CA LYS A 56 10.29 8.26 -6.27
C LYS A 56 11.43 7.79 -7.15
N VAL A 57 11.51 8.40 -8.33
CA VAL A 57 12.60 8.17 -9.28
C VAL A 57 13.93 8.68 -8.73
N GLY A 58 14.99 7.96 -9.05
CA GLY A 58 16.36 8.24 -8.65
C GLY A 58 16.88 7.28 -7.57
N GLY A 59 18.20 7.13 -7.52
CA GLY A 59 18.85 6.15 -6.63
C GLY A 59 18.70 4.71 -7.12
N LYS A 60 19.03 3.77 -6.24
CA LYS A 60 18.93 2.32 -6.49
C LYS A 60 17.72 1.76 -5.76
N LEU A 61 17.25 0.60 -6.21
CA LEU A 61 16.16 -0.12 -5.55
C LEU A 61 16.54 -0.60 -4.13
N GLU A 62 17.84 -0.78 -3.89
CA GLU A 62 18.43 -1.09 -2.58
C GLU A 62 18.23 0.03 -1.56
N ASP A 63 18.00 1.27 -1.99
CA ASP A 63 17.79 2.44 -1.12
C ASP A 63 16.34 2.53 -0.59
N THR A 64 15.52 1.49 -0.83
CA THR A 64 14.14 1.43 -0.36
C THR A 64 14.11 1.29 1.17
N GLU A 65 13.38 2.18 1.84
CA GLU A 65 13.34 2.27 3.30
C GLU A 65 11.91 2.18 3.85
N LEU A 66 11.79 1.57 5.04
CA LEU A 66 10.54 1.59 5.82
C LEU A 66 10.59 2.78 6.78
N ILE A 67 9.60 3.65 6.66
CA ILE A 67 9.48 4.85 7.48
C ILE A 67 8.32 4.65 8.45
N TYR A 68 8.62 4.75 9.74
CA TYR A 68 7.62 4.73 10.81
C TYR A 68 6.96 6.12 10.92
N GLY A 69 6.05 6.36 10.00
CA GLY A 69 5.34 7.61 9.86
C GLY A 69 4.93 7.85 8.41
N ILE A 70 4.86 9.11 8.00
CA ILE A 70 4.32 9.51 6.70
C ILE A 70 5.31 10.34 5.91
N THR A 71 5.46 9.98 4.64
CA THR A 71 6.19 10.76 3.66
C THR A 71 5.23 11.53 2.78
N VAL A 72 5.51 12.81 2.57
CA VAL A 72 4.74 13.70 1.69
C VAL A 72 5.66 14.23 0.61
N ASP A 73 5.21 14.17 -0.64
CA ASP A 73 5.94 14.70 -1.79
C ASP A 73 5.74 16.23 -1.93
N LYS A 74 6.17 16.95 -0.90
CA LYS A 74 6.11 18.41 -0.82
C LYS A 74 7.35 18.96 -0.13
N ASP A 75 7.71 20.16 -0.54
CA ASP A 75 8.73 20.99 0.06
C ASP A 75 8.11 21.94 1.10
N MET A 76 8.97 22.52 1.94
CA MET A 76 8.57 23.62 2.80
C MET A 76 8.17 24.83 1.94
N SER A 77 7.12 25.55 2.35
CA SER A 77 6.54 26.64 1.54
C SER A 77 7.51 27.78 1.25
N HIS A 78 8.49 28.04 2.13
CA HIS A 78 9.51 29.05 1.92
C HIS A 78 10.94 28.46 2.09
N PRO A 79 11.90 28.76 1.20
CA PRO A 79 13.25 28.18 1.26
C PRO A 79 14.05 28.48 2.54
N GLN A 80 13.73 29.59 3.21
CA GLN A 80 14.38 30.02 4.45
C GLN A 80 13.76 29.39 5.71
N MET A 81 12.69 28.61 5.58
CA MET A 81 12.14 27.86 6.71
C MET A 81 13.10 26.76 7.18
N PRO A 82 13.09 26.43 8.48
CA PRO A 82 13.91 25.34 9.01
C PRO A 82 13.54 24.01 8.37
N LYS A 83 14.56 23.28 7.92
CA LYS A 83 14.41 21.99 7.23
C LYS A 83 14.22 20.81 8.19
N GLN A 84 14.51 21.01 9.46
CA GLN A 84 14.38 20.00 10.50
C GLN A 84 13.69 20.62 11.71
N ILE A 85 12.71 19.92 12.24
CA ILE A 85 11.90 20.32 13.38
C ILE A 85 11.84 19.13 14.32
N GLU A 86 12.30 19.33 15.56
CA GLU A 86 12.21 18.35 16.64
C GLU A 86 10.97 18.65 17.50
N ASP A 87 10.32 17.61 18.02
CA ASP A 87 9.07 17.67 18.80
C ASP A 87 8.01 18.57 18.14
N ALA A 88 7.65 18.21 16.91
CA ALA A 88 6.73 18.96 16.09
C ALA A 88 5.28 18.77 16.56
N LYS A 89 4.64 19.89 16.94
CA LYS A 89 3.19 19.99 17.07
C LYS A 89 2.59 20.44 15.74
N ILE A 90 1.84 19.55 15.11
CA ILE A 90 1.38 19.71 13.73
C ILE A 90 -0.07 20.20 13.74
N ALA A 91 -0.30 21.37 13.16
CA ALA A 91 -1.63 21.88 12.86
C ALA A 91 -2.07 21.37 11.48
N ILE A 92 -3.11 20.53 11.46
CA ILE A 92 -3.65 19.93 10.24
C ILE A 92 -4.88 20.73 9.83
N LEU A 93 -4.77 21.50 8.74
CA LEU A 93 -5.76 22.49 8.34
C LEU A 93 -6.33 22.18 6.95
N THR A 94 -7.65 22.30 6.81
CA THR A 94 -8.34 22.30 5.50
C THR A 94 -8.80 23.68 5.07
N CYS A 95 -8.55 24.71 5.89
CA CYS A 95 -8.78 26.10 5.50
C CYS A 95 -7.62 26.66 4.67
N PRO A 96 -7.90 27.42 3.60
CA PRO A 96 -6.87 28.17 2.88
C PRO A 96 -6.40 29.38 3.71
N PHE A 97 -5.13 29.75 3.59
CA PHE A 97 -4.63 31.06 4.04
C PHE A 97 -4.84 32.08 2.93
N GLU A 98 -6.10 32.43 2.70
CA GLU A 98 -6.50 33.46 1.74
C GLU A 98 -7.50 34.42 2.41
N PRO A 99 -7.62 35.65 1.89
CA PRO A 99 -8.70 36.55 2.29
C PRO A 99 -10.04 35.87 2.02
N PRO A 100 -11.05 36.06 2.89
CA PRO A 100 -12.31 35.33 2.80
C PRO A 100 -13.07 35.76 1.55
N LYS A 101 -13.05 34.91 0.52
CA LYS A 101 -13.84 35.11 -0.68
C LYS A 101 -15.25 34.55 -0.45
N PRO A 102 -16.31 35.37 -0.55
CA PRO A 102 -17.67 34.84 -0.53
C PRO A 102 -17.85 33.85 -1.69
N LYS A 103 -18.58 32.76 -1.46
CA LYS A 103 -18.85 31.74 -2.49
C LYS A 103 -19.71 32.28 -3.64
N THR A 104 -20.44 33.37 -3.40
CA THR A 104 -21.22 34.09 -4.40
C THR A 104 -20.33 35.08 -5.15
N LYS A 105 -20.67 35.36 -6.42
CA LYS A 105 -19.99 36.40 -7.20
C LYS A 105 -20.18 37.75 -6.52
N HIS A 106 -19.16 38.20 -5.79
CA HIS A 106 -19.13 39.52 -5.17
C HIS A 106 -18.14 40.40 -5.92
N LYS A 107 -18.58 41.60 -6.32
CA LYS A 107 -17.70 42.64 -6.84
C LYS A 107 -17.46 43.64 -5.71
N VAL A 108 -16.19 43.87 -5.40
CA VAL A 108 -15.81 44.91 -4.44
C VAL A 108 -15.54 46.16 -5.25
N ASP A 109 -16.48 47.11 -5.21
CA ASP A 109 -16.33 48.40 -5.87
C ASP A 109 -15.61 49.37 -4.92
N ILE A 110 -14.48 49.92 -5.38
CA ILE A 110 -13.62 50.79 -4.59
C ILE A 110 -13.62 52.19 -5.22
N ASP A 111 -14.38 53.11 -4.65
CA ASP A 111 -14.56 54.46 -5.20
C ASP A 111 -13.45 55.45 -4.79
N THR A 112 -12.71 55.15 -3.72
CA THR A 112 -11.80 56.12 -3.07
C THR A 112 -10.48 55.48 -2.68
N VAL A 113 -9.38 56.23 -2.82
CA VAL A 113 -8.02 55.78 -2.46
C VAL A 113 -7.92 55.42 -0.97
N GLU A 114 -8.62 56.14 -0.09
CA GLU A 114 -8.67 55.86 1.36
C GLU A 114 -9.31 54.50 1.67
N LYS A 115 -10.39 54.14 0.96
CA LYS A 115 -11.03 52.83 1.09
C LYS A 115 -10.07 51.71 0.66
N PHE A 116 -9.29 51.93 -0.41
CA PHE A 116 -8.28 50.98 -0.86
C PHE A 116 -7.19 50.74 0.20
N GLN A 117 -6.67 51.80 0.82
CA GLN A 117 -5.66 51.68 1.88
C GLN A 117 -6.22 50.97 3.12
N THR A 118 -7.46 51.26 3.48
CA THR A 118 -8.13 50.62 4.64
C THR A 118 -8.34 49.13 4.39
N LEU A 119 -8.76 48.75 3.18
CA LEU A 119 -8.92 47.35 2.78
C LEU A 119 -7.60 46.60 2.86
N ARG A 120 -6.50 47.18 2.32
CA ARG A 120 -5.17 46.59 2.41
C ARG A 120 -4.70 46.37 3.85
N GLN A 121 -4.96 47.35 4.73
CA GLN A 121 -4.64 47.20 6.16
C GLN A 121 -5.48 46.12 6.84
N GLN A 122 -6.75 45.97 6.44
CA GLN A 122 -7.61 44.90 6.96
C GLN A 122 -7.15 43.52 6.49
N GLU A 123 -6.74 43.37 5.23
CA GLU A 123 -6.16 42.12 4.71
C GLU A 123 -4.89 41.73 5.48
N GLN A 124 -3.98 42.68 5.70
CA GLN A 124 -2.76 42.45 6.48
C GLN A 124 -3.05 42.05 7.93
N LYS A 125 -3.99 42.74 8.59
CA LYS A 125 -4.42 42.37 9.95
C LYS A 125 -5.04 40.99 9.98
N TYR A 126 -5.85 40.63 8.97
CA TYR A 126 -6.50 39.33 8.89
C TYR A 126 -5.47 38.18 8.81
N PHE A 127 -4.44 38.32 7.99
CA PHE A 127 -3.34 37.36 7.95
C PHE A 127 -2.54 37.31 9.26
N GLY A 128 -2.26 38.48 9.85
CA GLY A 128 -1.60 38.57 11.15
C GLY A 128 -2.36 37.81 12.24
N ASP A 129 -3.68 38.00 12.32
CA ASP A 129 -4.55 37.32 13.29
C ASP A 129 -4.58 35.81 13.07
N MET A 130 -4.56 35.32 11.82
CA MET A 130 -4.50 33.89 11.51
C MET A 130 -3.20 33.26 11.98
N VAL A 131 -2.06 33.88 11.64
CA VAL A 131 -0.74 33.37 12.02
C VAL A 131 -0.56 33.42 13.54
N GLN A 132 -1.04 34.49 14.18
CA GLN A 132 -1.00 34.62 15.63
C GLN A 132 -1.82 33.53 16.32
N LYS A 133 -3.03 33.20 15.83
CA LYS A 133 -3.82 32.07 16.37
C LYS A 133 -3.10 30.73 16.27
N CYS A 134 -2.40 30.47 15.17
CA CYS A 134 -1.60 29.24 15.04
C CYS A 134 -0.48 29.19 16.08
N LYS A 135 0.13 30.34 16.38
CA LYS A 135 1.20 30.48 17.37
C LYS A 135 0.70 30.39 18.81
N ASP A 136 -0.43 31.01 19.12
CA ASP A 136 -1.04 31.01 20.45
C ASP A 136 -1.46 29.59 20.88
N VAL A 137 -1.87 28.77 19.91
CA VAL A 137 -2.18 27.35 20.13
C VAL A 137 -0.91 26.50 20.32
N GLY A 138 0.26 27.04 19.98
CA GLY A 138 1.57 26.41 20.15
C GLY A 138 1.90 25.37 19.07
N ALA A 139 1.40 25.56 17.84
CA ALA A 139 1.80 24.72 16.71
C ALA A 139 3.24 25.03 16.29
N THR A 140 4.01 23.99 15.94
CA THR A 140 5.38 24.10 15.43
C THR A 140 5.45 23.89 13.91
N LEU A 141 4.43 23.26 13.31
CA LEU A 141 4.34 23.01 11.88
C LEU A 141 2.89 23.17 11.43
N VAL A 142 2.66 23.84 10.31
CA VAL A 142 1.34 23.98 9.69
C VAL A 142 1.27 23.18 8.41
N ILE A 143 0.29 22.28 8.30
CA ILE A 143 0.03 21.50 7.09
C ILE A 143 -1.35 21.87 6.57
N CYS A 144 -1.40 22.37 5.34
CA CYS A 144 -2.64 22.77 4.69
C CYS A 144 -2.92 21.97 3.42
N GLN A 145 -4.20 21.63 3.25
CA GLN A 145 -4.69 21.05 2.01
C GLN A 145 -4.61 22.03 0.84
N TRP A 146 -4.95 23.30 1.09
CA TRP A 146 -4.95 24.35 0.06
C TRP A 146 -3.64 25.14 0.05
N GLY A 147 -3.50 26.00 -0.96
CA GLY A 147 -2.40 26.94 -1.08
C GLY A 147 -2.41 28.06 -0.03
N PHE A 148 -1.31 28.80 -0.02
CA PHE A 148 -1.15 30.05 0.73
C PHE A 148 -0.99 31.20 -0.25
N ASP A 149 -1.45 32.38 0.15
CA ASP A 149 -1.00 33.63 -0.46
C ASP A 149 0.47 33.91 -0.07
N ASP A 150 1.19 34.64 -0.93
CA ASP A 150 2.62 34.91 -0.74
C ASP A 150 2.86 35.79 0.50
N GLU A 151 1.95 36.73 0.78
CA GLU A 151 2.00 37.58 1.98
C GLU A 151 1.86 36.74 3.25
N ALA A 152 0.93 35.77 3.26
CA ALA A 152 0.76 34.84 4.38
C ALA A 152 2.00 33.96 4.58
N ASN A 153 2.61 33.47 3.50
CA ASN A 153 3.82 32.64 3.56
C ASN A 153 5.00 33.41 4.17
N HIS A 154 5.17 34.68 3.80
CA HIS A 154 6.20 35.55 4.37
C HIS A 154 5.96 35.81 5.86
N LEU A 155 4.70 36.04 6.28
CA LEU A 155 4.35 36.23 7.70
C LEU A 155 4.60 34.96 8.53
N LEU A 156 4.25 33.79 8.00
CA LEU A 156 4.54 32.49 8.63
C LEU A 156 6.05 32.30 8.84
N MET A 157 6.85 32.67 7.85
CA MET A 157 8.31 32.62 7.94
C MET A 157 8.85 33.55 9.05
N HIS A 158 8.42 34.82 9.10
CA HIS A 158 8.86 35.77 10.15
C HIS A 158 8.50 35.32 11.55
N GLN A 159 7.40 34.59 11.70
CA GLN A 159 6.95 34.04 12.97
C GLN A 159 7.61 32.69 13.33
N ASN A 160 8.56 32.21 12.51
CA ASN A 160 9.21 30.91 12.63
C ASN A 160 8.21 29.74 12.65
N LEU A 161 7.18 29.80 11.81
CA LEU A 161 6.20 28.73 11.61
C LEU A 161 6.36 28.10 10.22
N PRO A 162 7.08 26.97 10.12
CA PRO A 162 7.15 26.17 8.91
C PRO A 162 5.77 25.77 8.43
N ALA A 163 5.55 25.84 7.12
CA ALA A 163 4.28 25.51 6.53
C ALA A 163 4.42 24.66 5.27
N VAL A 164 3.45 23.78 5.04
CA VAL A 164 3.35 22.91 3.87
C VAL A 164 2.01 23.20 3.20
N ARG A 165 2.07 23.50 1.91
CA ARG A 165 0.90 23.83 1.07
C ARG A 165 0.56 22.68 0.12
N TRP A 166 -0.68 22.63 -0.34
CA TRP A 166 -1.13 21.69 -1.37
C TRP A 166 -0.96 20.21 -1.00
N VAL A 167 -1.25 19.84 0.24
CA VAL A 167 -1.26 18.44 0.66
C VAL A 167 -2.53 17.74 0.18
N GLY A 168 -2.40 16.51 -0.32
CA GLY A 168 -3.56 15.74 -0.79
C GLY A 168 -4.53 15.42 0.35
N GLY A 169 -5.83 15.33 0.06
CA GLY A 169 -6.84 15.01 1.09
C GLY A 169 -6.58 13.67 1.79
N VAL A 170 -6.26 12.64 1.02
CA VAL A 170 -5.91 11.31 1.55
C VAL A 170 -4.64 11.36 2.40
N GLU A 171 -3.63 12.14 1.99
CA GLU A 171 -2.41 12.32 2.77
C GLU A 171 -2.69 13.04 4.09
N LEU A 172 -3.58 14.03 4.08
CA LEU A 172 -3.99 14.77 5.27
C LEU A 172 -4.68 13.87 6.30
N GLU A 173 -5.56 12.97 5.84
CA GLU A 173 -6.21 11.96 6.69
C GLU A 173 -5.19 11.01 7.30
N LEU A 174 -4.24 10.52 6.50
CA LEU A 174 -3.16 9.67 7.01
C LEU A 174 -2.33 10.41 8.06
N ILE A 175 -1.96 11.67 7.82
CA ILE A 175 -1.18 12.49 8.76
C ILE A 175 -1.97 12.67 10.07
N ALA A 176 -3.27 12.90 9.98
CA ALA A 176 -4.13 12.98 11.16
C ALA A 176 -4.13 11.68 11.97
N ILE A 177 -4.25 10.53 11.29
CA ILE A 177 -4.23 9.21 11.96
C ILE A 177 -2.87 8.92 12.60
N ALA A 178 -1.77 9.22 11.90
CA ALA A 178 -0.41 8.97 12.39
C ALA A 178 -0.06 9.86 13.59
N THR A 179 -0.34 11.16 13.48
CA THR A 179 0.02 12.15 14.51
C THR A 179 -0.99 12.19 15.66
N GLY A 180 -2.16 11.55 15.51
CA GLY A 180 -3.29 11.64 16.44
C GLY A 180 -4.00 12.99 16.44
N GLY A 181 -3.65 13.88 15.50
CA GLY A 181 -4.26 15.20 15.36
C GLY A 181 -5.65 15.13 14.73
N ARG A 182 -6.44 16.19 14.93
CA ARG A 182 -7.73 16.35 14.26
C ARG A 182 -7.60 17.35 13.11
N ILE A 183 -8.26 17.04 11.99
CA ILE A 183 -8.35 17.95 10.86
C ILE A 183 -9.23 19.14 11.25
N VAL A 184 -8.69 20.35 11.17
CA VAL A 184 -9.38 21.59 11.56
C VAL A 184 -9.86 22.35 10.31
N PRO A 185 -11.19 22.58 10.16
CA PRO A 185 -11.73 23.27 9.00
C PRO A 185 -11.72 24.80 9.11
N ARG A 186 -11.64 25.35 10.33
CA ARG A 186 -11.66 26.79 10.59
C ARG A 186 -10.62 27.17 11.65
N PHE A 187 -9.89 28.27 11.41
CA PHE A 187 -8.89 28.80 12.34
C PHE A 187 -9.43 29.10 13.74
N GLN A 188 -10.70 29.47 13.87
CA GLN A 188 -11.33 29.75 15.17
C GLN A 188 -11.51 28.49 16.03
N GLU A 189 -11.55 27.31 15.41
CA GLU A 189 -11.73 26.04 16.10
C GLU A 189 -10.38 25.38 16.44
N LEU A 190 -9.27 26.05 16.14
CA LEU A 190 -7.92 25.58 16.43
C LEU A 190 -7.71 25.60 17.95
N THR A 191 -7.42 24.44 18.52
CA THR A 191 -7.24 24.23 19.95
C THR A 191 -6.02 23.34 20.17
N PRO A 192 -5.29 23.47 21.29
CA PRO A 192 -4.08 22.68 21.56
C PRO A 192 -4.32 21.17 21.54
N GLU A 193 -5.53 20.73 21.92
CA GLU A 193 -5.94 19.31 21.94
C GLU A 193 -6.08 18.70 20.54
N LYS A 194 -6.30 19.53 19.51
CA LYS A 194 -6.47 19.08 18.13
C LYS A 194 -5.15 18.96 17.37
N LEU A 195 -4.04 19.44 17.95
CA LEU A 195 -2.73 19.35 17.32
C LEU A 195 -2.22 17.91 17.29
N GLY A 196 -1.66 17.52 16.15
CA GLY A 196 -0.93 16.27 16.02
C GLY A 196 0.45 16.37 16.69
N ARG A 197 0.98 15.24 17.15
CA ARG A 197 2.34 15.17 17.72
C ARG A 197 3.23 14.25 16.88
N ALA A 198 4.39 14.77 16.50
CA ALA A 198 5.44 14.02 15.80
C ALA A 198 6.81 14.34 16.41
N GLY A 199 7.64 13.32 16.63
CA GLY A 199 8.96 13.51 17.24
C GLY A 199 9.96 14.20 16.32
N LEU A 200 9.91 13.93 15.01
CA LEU A 200 10.84 14.51 14.05
C LEU A 200 10.15 14.78 12.71
N VAL A 201 10.27 16.01 12.23
CA VAL A 201 9.91 16.36 10.86
C VAL A 201 11.14 16.86 10.13
N ARG A 202 11.52 16.20 9.03
CA ARG A 202 12.69 16.56 8.23
C ARG A 202 12.38 16.63 6.75
N GLU A 203 12.90 17.66 6.09
CA GLU A 203 12.93 17.78 4.64
C GLU A 203 14.20 17.09 4.13
N LYS A 204 14.05 15.96 3.41
CA LYS A 204 15.16 15.22 2.81
C LYS A 204 15.19 15.51 1.30
N SER A 205 16.29 16.07 0.84
CA SER A 205 16.56 16.25 -0.59
C SER A 205 17.15 14.97 -1.17
N PHE A 206 16.67 14.53 -2.32
CA PHE A 206 17.13 13.30 -2.96
C PHE A 206 17.89 13.56 -4.25
N GLY A 207 19.17 13.17 -4.27
CA GLY A 207 20.00 13.20 -5.47
C GLY A 207 20.34 14.62 -5.96
N THR A 208 20.59 14.76 -7.27
CA THR A 208 20.90 16.02 -7.97
C THR A 208 19.66 16.74 -8.50
N THR A 209 18.52 16.04 -8.63
CA THR A 209 17.24 16.68 -8.91
C THR A 209 16.77 17.45 -7.68
N LYS A 210 16.09 18.60 -7.90
CA LYS A 210 15.54 19.46 -6.83
C LYS A 210 14.35 18.82 -6.09
N ASP A 211 14.23 17.50 -6.13
CA ASP A 211 13.13 16.77 -5.53
C ASP A 211 13.39 16.63 -4.03
N LYS A 212 12.48 17.21 -3.25
CA LYS A 212 12.49 17.16 -1.80
C LYS A 212 11.23 16.47 -1.33
N MET A 213 11.35 15.72 -0.25
CA MET A 213 10.19 15.16 0.42
C MET A 213 10.27 15.44 1.91
N LEU A 214 9.09 15.57 2.50
CA LEU A 214 8.93 15.75 3.92
C LEU A 214 8.72 14.39 4.58
N TYR A 215 9.53 14.11 5.58
CA TYR A 215 9.47 12.92 6.42
C TYR A 215 8.91 13.33 7.76
N ILE A 216 7.78 12.75 8.14
CA ILE A 216 7.18 12.91 9.48
C ILE A 216 7.38 11.58 10.20
N GLU A 217 8.34 11.55 11.13
CA GLU A 217 8.80 10.37 11.85
C GLU A 217 8.46 10.46 13.34
N HIS A 218 8.43 9.31 14.02
CA HIS A 218 8.17 9.20 15.46
C HIS A 218 6.83 9.83 15.88
N CYS A 219 5.76 9.51 15.14
CA CYS A 219 4.42 9.97 15.48
C CYS A 219 3.89 9.27 16.75
N ALA A 220 3.01 9.96 17.48
CA ALA A 220 2.39 9.42 18.70
C ALA A 220 1.62 8.11 18.47
N ASN A 221 1.07 7.92 17.27
CA ASN A 221 0.42 6.69 16.86
C ASN A 221 1.22 6.04 15.72
N SER A 222 1.94 4.96 16.03
CA SER A 222 2.79 4.24 15.08
C SER A 222 2.02 3.34 14.09
N ARG A 223 0.68 3.45 14.06
CA ARG A 223 -0.20 2.60 13.23
C ARG A 223 -0.21 2.97 11.75
N ALA A 224 0.37 4.10 11.35
CA ALA A 224 0.54 4.46 9.95
C ALA A 224 2.03 4.38 9.58
N VAL A 225 2.33 3.64 8.53
CA VAL A 225 3.70 3.41 8.05
C VAL A 225 3.79 3.70 6.56
N THR A 226 4.94 4.18 6.12
CA THR A 226 5.20 4.44 4.70
C THR A 226 6.37 3.58 4.23
N ILE A 227 6.14 2.81 3.16
CA ILE A 227 7.20 2.13 2.42
C ILE A 227 7.64 3.08 1.32
N PHE A 228 8.88 3.57 1.41
CA PHE A 228 9.43 4.50 0.45
C PHE A 228 10.36 3.80 -0.52
N ILE A 229 9.90 3.66 -1.76
CA ILE A 229 10.57 2.92 -2.83
C ILE A 229 11.41 3.89 -3.66
N ARG A 230 12.65 3.47 -3.93
CA ARG A 230 13.57 4.14 -4.85
C ARG A 230 13.77 3.30 -6.10
N GLY A 231 14.03 3.94 -7.22
CA GLY A 231 14.29 3.22 -8.47
C GLY A 231 14.78 4.13 -9.58
N GLY A 232 15.67 3.60 -10.43
CA GLY A 232 16.24 4.37 -11.54
C GLY A 232 15.23 4.72 -12.65
N ASN A 233 14.14 3.95 -12.79
CA ASN A 233 13.11 4.15 -13.81
C ASN A 233 11.72 4.11 -13.18
N LYS A 234 10.80 4.94 -13.68
CA LYS A 234 9.40 4.97 -13.25
C LYS A 234 8.69 3.62 -13.44
N MET A 235 8.94 2.92 -14.55
CA MET A 235 8.35 1.60 -14.80
C MET A 235 8.75 0.58 -13.72
N MET A 236 10.02 0.62 -13.27
CA MET A 236 10.51 -0.24 -12.20
C MET A 236 9.81 0.06 -10.88
N ILE A 237 9.56 1.33 -10.57
CA ILE A 237 8.90 1.76 -9.34
C ILE A 237 7.46 1.27 -9.30
N GLU A 238 6.70 1.45 -10.38
CA GLU A 238 5.31 0.99 -10.43
C GLU A 238 5.21 -0.54 -10.33
N GLU A 239 6.13 -1.29 -10.97
CA GLU A 239 6.19 -2.74 -10.82
C GLU A 239 6.57 -3.16 -9.38
N THR A 240 7.49 -2.42 -8.75
CA THR A 240 7.89 -2.67 -7.36
C THR A 240 6.75 -2.35 -6.38
N LYS A 241 6.00 -1.27 -6.61
CA LYS A 241 4.79 -0.93 -5.84
C LYS A 241 3.76 -2.04 -5.92
N ARG A 242 3.51 -2.56 -7.13
CA ARG A 242 2.61 -3.69 -7.37
C ARG A 242 3.07 -4.95 -6.62
N SER A 243 4.36 -5.29 -6.74
CA SER A 243 4.95 -6.44 -6.04
C SER A 243 4.84 -6.32 -4.51
N ILE A 244 5.08 -5.13 -3.96
CA ILE A 244 4.91 -4.88 -2.52
C ILE A 244 3.44 -4.99 -2.13
N HIS A 245 2.52 -4.39 -2.88
CA HIS A 245 1.09 -4.49 -2.60
C HIS A 245 0.63 -5.95 -2.51
N ASP A 246 1.08 -6.79 -3.43
CA ASP A 246 0.76 -8.20 -3.44
C ASP A 246 1.37 -8.93 -2.22
N ALA A 247 2.62 -8.62 -1.86
CA ALA A 247 3.26 -9.12 -0.64
C ALA A 247 2.51 -8.71 0.64
N LEU A 248 2.04 -7.46 0.73
CA LEU A 248 1.24 -6.94 1.84
C LEU A 248 -0.09 -7.71 1.95
N CYS A 249 -0.73 -8.02 0.82
CA CYS A 249 -1.96 -8.80 0.79
C CYS A 249 -1.77 -10.24 1.28
N VAL A 250 -0.66 -10.90 0.90
CA VAL A 250 -0.32 -12.24 1.39
C VAL A 250 -0.03 -12.21 2.90
N ALA A 251 0.74 -11.23 3.38
CA ALA A 251 1.01 -11.07 4.80
C ALA A 251 -0.27 -10.80 5.61
N ARG A 252 -1.21 -10.00 5.06
CA ARG A 252 -2.55 -9.81 5.66
C ARG A 252 -3.32 -11.12 5.75
N ASN A 253 -3.33 -11.93 4.69
CA ASN A 253 -4.03 -13.21 4.68
C ASN A 253 -3.50 -14.16 5.76
N LEU A 254 -2.18 -14.15 6.00
CA LEU A 254 -1.55 -14.93 7.07
C LEU A 254 -1.98 -14.49 8.46
N ILE A 255 -2.12 -13.19 8.69
CA ILE A 255 -2.58 -12.66 9.98
C ILE A 255 -4.04 -13.04 10.24
N ARG A 256 -4.88 -12.96 9.20
CA ARG A 256 -6.29 -13.39 9.28
C ARG A 256 -6.38 -14.89 9.55
N ASN A 257 -5.57 -15.68 8.85
CA ASN A 257 -5.53 -17.12 9.00
C ASN A 257 -4.12 -17.68 8.83
N ASN A 258 -3.65 -18.39 9.86
CA ASN A 258 -2.29 -18.91 9.95
C ASN A 258 -2.07 -20.20 9.14
N PHE A 259 -3.07 -20.70 8.41
CA PHE A 259 -2.92 -21.90 7.60
C PHE A 259 -2.22 -21.59 6.27
N ILE A 260 -1.18 -22.38 6.00
CA ILE A 260 -0.38 -22.31 4.79
C ILE A 260 -0.55 -23.62 4.00
N VAL A 261 -0.36 -23.52 2.69
CA VAL A 261 -0.34 -24.65 1.78
C VAL A 261 0.94 -24.60 0.95
N TYR A 262 1.37 -25.75 0.45
CA TYR A 262 2.54 -25.86 -0.41
C TYR A 262 2.15 -25.46 -1.83
N GLY A 263 2.93 -24.52 -2.39
CA GLY A 263 2.67 -23.98 -3.73
C GLY A 263 3.29 -24.85 -4.83
N GLY A 264 3.69 -24.23 -5.94
CA GLY A 264 4.37 -24.92 -7.04
C GLY A 264 3.51 -26.01 -7.71
N GLY A 265 2.18 -25.89 -7.67
CA GLY A 265 1.26 -26.89 -8.20
C GLY A 265 0.98 -28.06 -7.25
N ALA A 266 1.64 -28.15 -6.08
CA ALA A 266 1.48 -29.28 -5.16
C ALA A 266 0.06 -29.37 -4.59
N ALA A 267 -0.51 -28.24 -4.19
CA ALA A 267 -1.87 -28.15 -3.68
C ALA A 267 -2.92 -28.53 -4.75
N GLU A 268 -2.72 -28.10 -5.99
CA GLU A 268 -3.59 -28.40 -7.13
C GLU A 268 -3.59 -29.88 -7.48
N ILE A 269 -2.41 -30.51 -7.56
CA ILE A 269 -2.27 -31.95 -7.83
C ILE A 269 -2.93 -32.75 -6.70
N SER A 270 -2.72 -32.35 -5.44
CA SER A 270 -3.33 -33.02 -4.30
C SER A 270 -4.86 -32.93 -4.33
N CYS A 271 -5.40 -31.77 -4.72
CA CYS A 271 -6.83 -31.59 -4.92
C CYS A 271 -7.34 -32.44 -6.10
N SER A 272 -6.62 -32.48 -7.22
CA SER A 272 -6.95 -33.28 -8.40
C SER A 272 -7.10 -34.76 -8.05
N VAL A 273 -6.10 -35.34 -7.36
CA VAL A 273 -6.15 -36.75 -6.90
C VAL A 273 -7.32 -37.01 -5.95
N ALA A 274 -7.59 -36.08 -5.01
CA ALA A 274 -8.70 -36.23 -4.07
C ALA A 274 -10.07 -36.13 -4.75
N VAL A 275 -10.23 -35.24 -5.74
CA VAL A 275 -11.45 -35.08 -6.52
C VAL A 275 -11.66 -36.27 -7.45
N GLU A 276 -10.60 -36.80 -8.07
CA GLU A 276 -10.64 -37.99 -8.91
C GLU A 276 -11.11 -39.22 -8.11
N ALA A 277 -10.55 -39.43 -6.92
CA ALA A 277 -10.99 -40.48 -6.00
C ALA A 277 -12.42 -40.28 -5.46
N ALA A 278 -12.90 -39.02 -5.39
CA ALA A 278 -14.28 -38.72 -5.05
C ALA A 278 -15.22 -39.03 -6.23
N ALA A 279 -14.80 -38.79 -7.47
CA ALA A 279 -15.59 -39.08 -8.67
C ALA A 279 -15.96 -40.57 -8.75
N ASP A 280 -15.05 -41.48 -8.38
CA ASP A 280 -15.29 -42.92 -8.39
C ASP A 280 -16.35 -43.40 -7.39
N LYS A 281 -16.68 -42.57 -6.39
CA LYS A 281 -17.74 -42.88 -5.41
C LYS A 281 -19.15 -42.56 -5.93
N TYR A 282 -19.26 -41.70 -6.95
CA TYR A 282 -20.55 -41.26 -7.48
C TYR A 282 -20.85 -41.97 -8.81
N PRO A 283 -21.77 -42.94 -8.84
CA PRO A 283 -22.24 -43.52 -10.10
C PRO A 283 -23.25 -42.56 -10.75
N GLY A 284 -22.88 -41.91 -11.87
CA GLY A 284 -23.80 -41.04 -12.61
C GLY A 284 -23.12 -40.12 -13.62
N VAL A 285 -23.93 -39.29 -14.30
CA VAL A 285 -23.43 -38.30 -15.28
C VAL A 285 -22.55 -37.24 -14.61
N GLU A 286 -22.80 -36.96 -13.34
CA GLU A 286 -22.00 -36.02 -12.53
C GLU A 286 -20.53 -36.46 -12.42
N GLN A 287 -20.24 -37.76 -12.52
CA GLN A 287 -18.87 -38.28 -12.50
C GLN A 287 -17.99 -37.62 -13.56
N TYR A 288 -18.51 -37.41 -14.78
CA TYR A 288 -17.77 -36.77 -15.86
C TYR A 288 -17.46 -35.30 -15.55
N ALA A 289 -18.40 -34.58 -14.92
CA ALA A 289 -18.18 -33.20 -14.51
C ALA A 289 -17.13 -33.10 -13.39
N ILE A 290 -17.17 -34.01 -12.42
CA ILE A 290 -16.19 -34.07 -11.33
C ILE A 290 -14.79 -34.40 -11.87
N ARG A 291 -14.68 -35.35 -12.81
CA ARG A 291 -13.40 -35.67 -13.48
C ARG A 291 -12.87 -34.51 -14.31
N ALA A 292 -13.72 -33.85 -15.09
CA ALA A 292 -13.33 -32.65 -15.84
C ALA A 292 -12.83 -31.53 -14.92
N PHE A 293 -13.38 -31.42 -13.70
CA PHE A 293 -12.87 -30.49 -12.69
C PHE A 293 -11.50 -30.89 -12.15
N ALA A 294 -11.25 -32.19 -11.91
CA ALA A 294 -9.92 -32.69 -11.53
C ALA A 294 -8.88 -32.42 -12.63
N ASP A 295 -9.22 -32.70 -13.89
CA ASP A 295 -8.36 -32.42 -15.04
C ASP A 295 -8.06 -30.92 -15.19
N ALA A 296 -9.04 -30.06 -14.88
CA ALA A 296 -8.84 -28.61 -14.91
C ALA A 296 -7.87 -28.11 -13.81
N LEU A 297 -7.80 -28.79 -12.66
CA LEU A 297 -6.82 -28.46 -11.62
C LEU A 297 -5.39 -28.77 -12.07
N ASP A 298 -5.21 -29.80 -12.91
CA ASP A 298 -3.91 -30.17 -13.47
C ASP A 298 -3.38 -29.12 -14.49
N ALA A 299 -4.23 -28.19 -14.96
CA ALA A 299 -3.82 -27.12 -15.89
C ALA A 299 -2.79 -26.14 -15.29
N VAL A 300 -2.90 -25.82 -13.99
CA VAL A 300 -1.96 -24.92 -13.29
C VAL A 300 -0.54 -25.51 -13.24
N PRO A 301 -0.34 -26.75 -12.74
CA PRO A 301 0.97 -27.38 -12.78
C PRO A 301 1.49 -27.55 -14.21
N VAL A 302 0.66 -27.92 -15.19
CA VAL A 302 1.08 -27.99 -16.60
C VAL A 302 1.64 -26.65 -17.09
N ALA A 303 0.93 -25.55 -16.82
CA ALA A 303 1.39 -24.22 -17.21
C ALA A 303 2.68 -23.81 -16.48
N LEU A 304 2.87 -24.20 -15.21
CA LEU A 304 4.12 -23.96 -14.49
C LEU A 304 5.30 -24.71 -15.11
N ALA A 305 5.14 -25.99 -15.44
CA ALA A 305 6.17 -26.77 -16.11
C ALA A 305 6.52 -26.19 -17.49
N GLU A 306 5.51 -25.80 -18.28
CA GLU A 306 5.70 -25.19 -19.60
C GLU A 306 6.48 -23.87 -19.51
N ASN A 307 6.12 -22.98 -18.58
CA ASN A 307 6.82 -21.72 -18.35
C ASN A 307 8.25 -21.91 -17.85
N SER A 308 8.53 -23.02 -17.15
CA SER A 308 9.87 -23.41 -16.71
C SER A 308 10.69 -24.15 -17.77
N GLY A 309 10.13 -24.43 -18.95
CA GLY A 309 10.81 -25.17 -20.01
C GLY A 309 10.93 -26.68 -19.75
N LEU A 310 10.21 -27.20 -18.76
CA LEU A 310 10.10 -28.63 -18.48
C LEU A 310 9.06 -29.29 -19.39
N GLN A 311 9.16 -30.60 -19.58
CA GLN A 311 8.13 -31.35 -20.32
C GLN A 311 6.87 -31.47 -19.45
N PRO A 312 5.73 -30.83 -19.80
CA PRO A 312 4.62 -30.68 -18.86
C PRO A 312 3.95 -32.00 -18.48
N ILE A 313 3.74 -32.88 -19.46
CA ILE A 313 3.05 -34.16 -19.29
C ILE A 313 3.90 -35.11 -18.43
N GLU A 314 5.19 -35.23 -18.75
CA GLU A 314 6.11 -36.12 -18.02
C GLU A 314 6.29 -35.66 -16.57
N THR A 315 6.49 -34.35 -16.37
CA THR A 315 6.70 -33.76 -15.05
C THR A 315 5.46 -33.91 -14.17
N LEU A 316 4.28 -33.62 -14.70
CA LEU A 316 3.02 -33.78 -13.96
C LEU A 316 2.77 -35.25 -13.60
N SER A 317 2.96 -36.17 -14.55
CA SER A 317 2.76 -37.60 -14.30
C SER A 317 3.73 -38.13 -13.23
N ALA A 318 4.99 -37.70 -13.27
CA ALA A 318 5.99 -38.06 -12.27
C ALA A 318 5.63 -37.54 -10.88
N VAL A 319 5.28 -36.25 -10.74
CA VAL A 319 4.91 -35.64 -9.46
C VAL A 319 3.61 -36.21 -8.91
N LYS A 320 2.58 -36.40 -9.75
CA LYS A 320 1.29 -37.02 -9.36
C LYS A 320 1.52 -38.45 -8.88
N SER A 321 2.36 -39.22 -9.57
CA SER A 321 2.74 -40.58 -9.14
C SER A 321 3.49 -40.61 -7.80
N GLN A 322 4.38 -39.64 -7.55
CA GLN A 322 5.10 -39.50 -6.28
C GLN A 322 4.14 -39.17 -5.13
N GLN A 323 3.24 -38.20 -5.32
CA GLN A 323 2.24 -37.85 -4.32
C GLN A 323 1.38 -39.04 -3.91
N ILE A 324 0.93 -39.86 -4.89
CA ILE A 324 0.10 -41.04 -4.62
C ILE A 324 0.89 -42.13 -3.88
N LYS A 325 2.13 -42.41 -4.31
CA LYS A 325 2.96 -43.48 -3.72
C LYS A 325 3.37 -43.17 -2.27
N GLU A 326 3.74 -41.92 -2.01
CA GLU A 326 4.25 -41.50 -0.70
C GLU A 326 3.15 -40.90 0.20
N ASN A 327 1.94 -40.73 -0.34
CA ASN A 327 0.82 -40.04 0.32
C ASN A 327 1.22 -38.68 0.93
N ASN A 328 2.09 -37.96 0.22
CA ASN A 328 2.68 -36.71 0.69
C ASN A 328 2.28 -35.57 -0.25
N PRO A 329 1.47 -34.60 0.22
CA PRO A 329 0.97 -33.50 -0.61
C PRO A 329 2.00 -32.38 -0.85
N HIS A 330 3.25 -32.56 -0.41
CA HIS A 330 4.29 -31.52 -0.53
C HIS A 330 5.00 -31.53 -1.89
N PHE A 331 4.83 -32.58 -2.69
CA PHE A 331 5.51 -32.68 -3.99
C PHE A 331 4.86 -31.78 -5.02
N GLY A 332 5.61 -30.85 -5.59
CA GLY A 332 5.19 -29.93 -6.63
C GLY A 332 6.17 -29.94 -7.80
N ILE A 333 5.99 -28.98 -8.70
CA ILE A 333 6.86 -28.77 -9.86
C ILE A 333 8.03 -27.90 -9.46
N ASP A 334 9.23 -28.39 -9.74
CA ASP A 334 10.47 -27.66 -9.53
C ASP A 334 10.70 -26.66 -10.66
N CYS A 335 10.22 -25.42 -10.48
CA CYS A 335 10.41 -24.37 -11.49
C CYS A 335 11.84 -23.79 -11.55
N ASN A 336 12.69 -24.08 -10.57
CA ASN A 336 14.01 -23.46 -10.41
C ASN A 336 15.17 -24.45 -10.68
N ASP A 337 14.87 -25.66 -11.15
CA ASP A 337 15.83 -26.75 -11.39
C ASP A 337 16.78 -27.01 -10.21
N VAL A 338 16.23 -26.97 -8.98
CA VAL A 338 16.99 -27.24 -7.75
C VAL A 338 17.27 -28.75 -7.59
N GLY A 339 16.54 -29.59 -8.32
CA GLY A 339 16.67 -31.04 -8.32
C GLY A 339 15.85 -31.73 -7.23
N THR A 340 14.87 -31.04 -6.63
CA THR A 340 14.01 -31.61 -5.58
C THR A 340 12.55 -31.18 -5.77
N ASN A 341 11.62 -32.14 -5.85
CA ASN A 341 10.19 -31.82 -6.03
C ASN A 341 9.49 -31.41 -4.72
N ASP A 342 10.16 -31.45 -3.57
CA ASP A 342 9.57 -31.17 -2.27
C ASP A 342 9.50 -29.65 -2.01
N MET A 343 8.29 -29.10 -2.11
CA MET A 343 8.02 -27.68 -1.95
C MET A 343 8.30 -27.19 -0.52
N CYS A 344 8.27 -28.08 0.48
CA CYS A 344 8.66 -27.74 1.84
C CYS A 344 10.15 -27.43 1.92
N LYS A 345 10.99 -28.20 1.23
CA LYS A 345 12.45 -27.97 1.19
C LYS A 345 12.81 -26.76 0.34
N GLN A 346 12.08 -26.55 -0.76
CA GLN A 346 12.23 -25.36 -1.60
C GLN A 346 11.66 -24.08 -0.97
N ASN A 347 10.90 -24.20 0.12
CA ASN A 347 10.21 -23.11 0.81
C ASN A 347 9.20 -22.36 -0.07
N VAL A 348 8.47 -23.09 -0.91
CA VAL A 348 7.39 -22.53 -1.74
C VAL A 348 6.06 -22.70 -1.00
N PHE A 349 5.57 -21.59 -0.49
CA PHE A 349 4.40 -21.55 0.38
C PHE A 349 3.39 -20.53 -0.12
N GLU A 350 2.11 -20.86 0.01
CA GLU A 350 0.99 -19.99 -0.28
C GLU A 350 0.00 -19.99 0.89
N THR A 351 -0.95 -19.07 0.87
CA THR A 351 -1.97 -18.99 1.93
C THR A 351 -3.16 -19.88 1.57
N LEU A 352 -3.67 -20.62 2.56
CA LEU A 352 -4.84 -21.49 2.35
C LEU A 352 -6.04 -20.67 1.86
N ILE A 353 -6.28 -19.50 2.45
CA ILE A 353 -7.37 -18.59 2.03
C ILE A 353 -7.21 -18.20 0.56
N GLY A 354 -5.97 -17.86 0.14
CA GLY A 354 -5.70 -17.50 -1.24
C GLY A 354 -6.12 -18.61 -2.20
N LYS A 355 -5.70 -19.86 -1.94
CA LYS A 355 -6.06 -21.01 -2.80
C LYS A 355 -7.54 -21.34 -2.77
N GLN A 356 -8.16 -21.35 -1.60
CA GLN A 356 -9.61 -21.58 -1.49
C GLN A 356 -10.39 -20.55 -2.29
N GLN A 357 -10.03 -19.27 -2.16
CA GLN A 357 -10.70 -18.19 -2.88
C GLN A 357 -10.48 -18.28 -4.40
N GLN A 358 -9.27 -18.66 -4.86
CA GLN A 358 -8.99 -18.86 -6.28
C GLN A 358 -9.92 -19.92 -6.90
N ILE A 359 -10.05 -21.08 -6.25
CA ILE A 359 -10.90 -22.18 -6.72
C ILE A 359 -12.38 -21.78 -6.70
N LEU A 360 -12.83 -21.11 -5.62
CA LEU A 360 -14.22 -20.64 -5.50
C LEU A 360 -14.56 -19.59 -6.56
N LEU A 361 -13.67 -18.64 -6.84
CA LEU A 361 -13.91 -17.62 -7.86
C LEU A 361 -13.96 -18.23 -9.26
N ALA A 362 -13.04 -19.14 -9.59
CA ALA A 362 -13.03 -19.83 -10.87
C ALA A 362 -14.35 -20.59 -11.11
N THR A 363 -14.79 -21.36 -10.12
CA THR A 363 -16.07 -22.11 -10.19
C THR A 363 -17.29 -21.18 -10.27
N GLN A 364 -17.28 -20.05 -9.57
CA GLN A 364 -18.35 -19.04 -9.66
C GLN A 364 -18.45 -18.43 -11.06
N VAL A 365 -17.31 -18.09 -11.68
CA VAL A 365 -17.27 -17.54 -13.04
C VAL A 365 -17.76 -18.58 -14.05
N VAL A 366 -17.31 -19.83 -13.95
CA VAL A 366 -17.79 -20.92 -14.82
C VAL A 366 -19.30 -21.10 -14.67
N LYS A 367 -19.82 -21.10 -13.44
CA LYS A 367 -21.26 -21.17 -13.18
C LYS A 367 -22.04 -19.99 -13.76
N MET A 368 -21.45 -18.79 -13.79
CA MET A 368 -22.06 -17.63 -14.42
C MET A 368 -22.11 -17.78 -15.94
N ILE A 369 -21.03 -18.26 -16.56
CA ILE A 369 -20.95 -18.47 -18.01
C ILE A 369 -21.91 -19.58 -18.45
N LEU A 370 -21.94 -20.72 -17.76
CA LEU A 370 -22.83 -21.85 -18.06
C LEU A 370 -24.32 -21.55 -17.87
N LYS A 371 -24.67 -20.46 -17.19
CA LYS A 371 -26.06 -20.00 -17.04
C LYS A 371 -26.55 -19.18 -18.23
N ILE A 372 -25.65 -18.71 -19.09
CA ILE A 372 -26.00 -17.94 -20.28
C ILE A 372 -26.50 -18.93 -21.33
N ASP A 373 -27.78 -18.82 -21.69
CA ASP A 373 -28.40 -19.65 -22.73
C ASP A 373 -28.36 -18.94 -24.10
N ASP A 374 -28.68 -17.64 -24.11
CA ASP A 374 -28.70 -16.82 -25.33
C ASP A 374 -27.64 -15.72 -25.31
N VAL A 375 -26.94 -15.56 -26.43
CA VAL A 375 -26.02 -14.44 -26.70
C VAL A 375 -26.56 -13.64 -27.88
N ILE A 376 -27.12 -12.48 -27.61
CA ILE A 376 -27.66 -11.58 -28.63
C ILE A 376 -26.61 -10.51 -28.94
N SER A 377 -26.18 -10.43 -30.20
CA SER A 377 -25.26 -9.38 -30.64
C SER A 377 -26.04 -8.21 -31.27
N PRO A 378 -25.65 -6.95 -31.04
CA PRO A 378 -26.35 -5.79 -31.58
C PRO A 378 -26.31 -5.68 -33.11
N SER A 379 -25.47 -6.48 -33.77
CA SER A 379 -25.40 -6.60 -35.23
C SER A 379 -26.55 -7.41 -35.83
N ASP A 380 -27.34 -8.10 -35.00
CA ASP A 380 -28.49 -8.92 -35.41
C ASP A 380 -29.83 -8.16 -35.30
N TYR A 381 -29.80 -6.83 -35.21
CA TYR A 381 -30.95 -5.92 -35.19
C TYR A 381 -31.07 -5.06 -36.46
#